data_AF-A0A849CBI2-F1
#
_entry.id   AF-A0A849CBI2-F1
#
_cell.length_a   1.000
_cell.length_b   1.000
_cell.length_c   1.000
_cell.angle_alpha   90.00
_cell.angle_beta   90.00
_cell.angle_gamma   90.00
#
_symmetry.space_group_name_H-M   'P 1'
#
loop_
_entity.id
_entity.type
_entity.pdbx_description
1 polymer ?
#
loop_
_entity_poly.entity_id
_entity_poly.type
_entity_poly.pdbx_seq_one_letter_code
_entity_poly.pdbx_strand_id
1 'polypeptide(L)'
;MKTATNNLAAAGAFVAVSAGNKDANACQHPPANAAGAMTTAASTSTDTRWSGSNWGGCVEIYAPGKDLYLPDHPSGYRPGSGTSFASPHVAGVAALYKATHGDVGYTVIQDWMRANAAVGKISDNKSPDPALNGVTPNLLLTTGGL
;
A
#
# COMPACT_ATOMS: atom_id res chain seq x y z
N MET A 1 -5.62 1.05 17.36
CA MET A 1 -4.74 1.39 16.21
C MET A 1 -5.43 2.26 15.16
N LYS A 2 -6.62 1.92 14.65
CA LYS A 2 -7.37 2.73 13.65
C LYS A 2 -7.46 4.22 14.02
N THR A 3 -8.00 4.53 15.20
CA THR A 3 -8.15 5.92 15.69
C THR A 3 -6.82 6.66 15.75
N ALA A 4 -5.77 6.06 16.31
CA ALA A 4 -4.45 6.68 16.38
C ALA A 4 -3.86 6.96 14.99
N THR A 5 -4.08 6.07 14.02
CA THR A 5 -3.62 6.23 12.64
C THR A 5 -4.33 7.39 11.95
N ASN A 6 -5.65 7.49 12.12
CA ASN A 6 -6.43 8.62 11.61
C ASN A 6 -6.02 9.95 12.26
N ASN A 7 -5.78 9.96 13.57
CA ASN A 7 -5.33 11.17 14.27
C ASN A 7 -3.96 11.63 13.79
N LEU A 8 -3.04 10.69 13.51
CA LEU A 8 -1.73 11.01 12.93
C LEU A 8 -1.86 11.62 11.54
N ALA A 9 -2.72 11.05 10.69
CA ALA A 9 -3.00 11.62 9.36
C ALA A 9 -3.65 13.01 9.45
N ALA A 10 -4.62 13.18 10.36
CA ALA A 10 -5.27 14.47 10.62
C ALA A 10 -4.30 15.55 11.13
N ALA A 11 -3.20 15.15 11.78
CA ALA A 11 -2.11 16.05 12.17
C ALA A 11 -1.18 16.43 11.00
N GLY A 12 -1.46 15.99 9.77
CA GLY A 12 -0.73 16.35 8.54
C GLY A 12 0.28 15.30 8.07
N ALA A 13 0.48 14.20 8.82
CA ALA A 13 1.43 13.17 8.43
C ALA A 13 0.88 12.27 7.31
N PHE A 14 1.73 11.91 6.35
CA PHE A 14 1.42 10.81 5.44
C PHE A 14 1.69 9.47 6.14
N VAL A 15 0.70 8.58 6.14
CA VAL A 15 0.80 7.29 6.84
C VAL A 15 0.58 6.14 5.88
N ALA A 16 1.65 5.43 5.53
CA ALA A 16 1.57 4.16 4.79
C ALA A 16 1.38 3.00 5.79
N VAL A 17 0.50 2.07 5.47
CA VAL A 17 0.29 0.86 6.29
C VAL A 17 0.18 -0.38 5.43
N SER A 18 0.57 -1.54 5.97
CA SER A 18 0.43 -2.83 5.31
C SER A 18 -1.04 -3.30 5.32
N ALA A 19 -1.54 -3.82 4.20
CA ALA A 19 -2.89 -4.42 4.14
C ALA A 19 -3.03 -5.69 5.01
N GLY A 20 -1.92 -6.41 5.24
CA GLY A 20 -1.86 -7.66 5.99
C GLY A 20 -1.60 -8.89 5.09
N ASN A 21 -1.16 -9.98 5.70
CA ASN A 21 -0.60 -11.16 5.00
C ASN A 21 -1.43 -12.43 5.23
N LYS A 22 -2.76 -12.35 5.13
CA LYS A 22 -3.69 -13.44 5.49
C LYS A 22 -4.63 -13.86 4.35
N ASP A 23 -4.45 -13.33 3.14
CA ASP A 23 -5.42 -13.47 2.04
C ASP A 23 -6.87 -13.14 2.46
N ALA A 24 -7.05 -12.11 3.29
CA ALA A 24 -8.31 -11.72 3.91
C ALA A 24 -8.72 -10.28 3.58
N ASN A 25 -9.95 -9.89 3.97
CA ASN A 25 -10.43 -8.52 3.82
C ASN A 25 -9.67 -7.56 4.76
N ALA A 26 -8.90 -6.64 4.19
CA ALA A 26 -8.09 -5.65 4.90
C ALA A 26 -8.92 -4.76 5.85
N CYS A 27 -10.20 -4.54 5.55
CA CYS A 27 -11.10 -3.75 6.40
C CYS A 27 -11.30 -4.35 7.81
N GLN A 28 -11.04 -5.65 7.97
CA GLN A 28 -11.12 -6.35 9.26
C GLN A 28 -9.82 -6.26 10.08
N HIS A 29 -8.80 -5.57 9.57
CA HIS A 29 -7.46 -5.55 10.16
C HIS A 29 -6.97 -4.12 10.41
N PRO A 30 -7.10 -3.58 11.64
CA PRO A 30 -6.40 -2.34 12.00
C PRO A 30 -4.88 -2.52 11.95
N PRO A 31 -4.09 -1.52 11.49
CA PRO A 31 -4.52 -0.19 11.05
C PRO A 31 -4.93 -0.10 9.56
N ALA A 32 -4.96 -1.18 8.79
CA ALA A 32 -5.30 -1.17 7.36
C ALA A 32 -6.71 -0.63 7.04
N ASN A 33 -7.60 -0.55 8.04
CA ASN A 33 -8.94 0.00 7.92
C ASN A 33 -9.06 1.48 8.36
N ALA A 34 -7.94 2.18 8.50
CA ALA A 34 -7.88 3.61 8.81
C ALA A 34 -8.01 4.43 7.51
N ALA A 35 -9.04 5.27 7.43
CA ALA A 35 -9.31 6.09 6.25
C ALA A 35 -8.22 7.13 5.94
N GLY A 36 -7.46 7.56 6.96
CA GLY A 36 -6.32 8.47 6.77
C GLY A 36 -5.05 7.77 6.29
N ALA A 37 -5.03 6.44 6.20
CA ALA A 37 -3.84 5.68 5.82
C ALA A 37 -3.84 5.30 4.34
N MET A 38 -2.65 5.27 3.75
CA MET A 38 -2.42 4.67 2.43
C MET A 38 -2.18 3.16 2.62
N THR A 39 -3.26 2.39 2.70
CA THR A 39 -3.20 0.94 2.90
C THR A 39 -2.68 0.23 1.65
N THR A 40 -1.58 -0.50 1.82
CA THR A 40 -0.79 -1.04 0.71
C THR A 40 -0.90 -2.57 0.65
N ALA A 41 -1.41 -3.08 -0.47
CA ALA A 41 -1.38 -4.49 -0.83
C ALA A 41 -0.09 -4.86 -1.56
N ALA A 42 0.26 -6.14 -1.59
CA ALA A 42 1.52 -6.61 -2.18
C ALA A 42 1.29 -7.23 -3.56
N SER A 43 2.08 -6.80 -4.53
CA SER A 43 2.21 -7.43 -5.85
C SER A 43 3.49 -8.24 -5.97
N THR A 44 3.51 -9.07 -7.00
CA THR A 44 4.68 -9.83 -7.48
C THR A 44 5.38 -9.08 -8.60
N SER A 45 6.54 -9.57 -9.03
CA SER A 45 7.31 -9.00 -10.16
C SER A 45 6.63 -9.15 -11.53
N THR A 46 5.54 -9.92 -11.62
CA THR A 46 4.77 -10.14 -12.86
C THR A 46 3.41 -9.43 -12.81
N ASP A 47 3.28 -8.41 -11.95
CA ASP A 47 2.03 -7.68 -11.73
C ASP A 47 0.84 -8.61 -11.40
N THR A 48 1.09 -9.67 -10.62
CA THR A 48 0.05 -10.46 -9.97
C THR A 48 -0.05 -10.07 -8.51
N ARG A 49 -1.24 -10.11 -7.91
CA ARG A 49 -1.37 -10.02 -6.45
C ARG A 49 -0.54 -11.13 -5.81
N TRP A 50 0.24 -10.82 -4.77
CA TRP A 50 0.84 -11.86 -3.96
C TRP A 50 -0.27 -12.61 -3.21
N SER A 51 -0.34 -13.94 -3.34
CA SER A 51 -1.44 -14.74 -2.79
C SER A 51 -1.67 -14.56 -1.29
N GLY A 52 -0.64 -14.19 -0.51
CA GLY A 52 -0.76 -13.86 0.91
C GLY A 52 -1.33 -12.47 1.19
N SER A 53 -1.37 -11.56 0.22
CA SER A 53 -1.82 -10.18 0.42
C SER A 53 -3.31 -10.12 0.73
N ASN A 54 -3.65 -9.40 1.77
CA ASN A 54 -5.01 -8.95 2.01
C ASN A 54 -5.51 -8.03 0.88
N TRP A 55 -6.83 -7.92 0.77
CA TRP A 55 -7.58 -7.31 -0.32
C TRP A 55 -8.84 -6.61 0.23
N GLY A 56 -9.65 -5.99 -0.62
CA GLY A 56 -10.90 -5.29 -0.29
C GLY A 56 -10.79 -3.78 -0.41
N GLY A 57 -11.92 -3.08 -0.32
CA GLY A 57 -11.97 -1.62 -0.53
C GLY A 57 -11.36 -0.76 0.59
N CYS A 58 -10.68 -1.35 1.58
CA CYS A 58 -9.76 -0.60 2.46
C CYS A 58 -8.32 -0.61 1.95
N VAL A 59 -8.02 -1.34 0.87
CA VAL A 59 -6.74 -1.22 0.15
C VAL A 59 -6.84 0.02 -0.74
N GLU A 60 -5.80 0.84 -0.73
CA GLU A 60 -5.70 2.04 -1.58
C GLU A 60 -4.85 1.79 -2.82
N ILE A 61 -3.80 0.96 -2.70
CA ILE A 61 -2.84 0.73 -3.77
C ILE A 61 -2.06 -0.58 -3.58
N TYR A 62 -1.54 -1.13 -4.67
CA TYR A 62 -0.54 -2.20 -4.67
C TYR A 62 0.88 -1.65 -4.82
N ALA A 63 1.84 -2.31 -4.19
CA ALA A 63 3.26 -2.10 -4.45
C ALA A 63 4.02 -3.43 -4.41
N PRO A 64 5.25 -3.51 -4.97
CA PRO A 64 6.06 -4.72 -4.95
C PRO A 64 6.28 -5.23 -3.52
N GLY A 65 5.95 -6.50 -3.28
CA GLY A 65 6.00 -7.08 -1.94
C GLY A 65 6.28 -8.57 -1.88
N LYS A 66 6.54 -9.25 -3.00
CA LYS A 66 6.91 -10.67 -3.05
C LYS A 66 8.35 -10.82 -3.53
N ASP A 67 9.08 -11.75 -2.91
CA ASP A 67 10.45 -12.15 -3.24
C ASP A 67 11.43 -10.97 -3.35
N LEU A 68 11.25 -9.98 -2.47
CA LEU A 68 12.16 -8.85 -2.38
C LEU A 68 13.46 -9.28 -1.72
N TYR A 69 14.58 -8.80 -2.25
CA TYR A 69 15.90 -9.10 -1.69
C TYR A 69 16.20 -8.15 -0.53
N LEU A 70 16.13 -8.67 0.69
CA LEU A 70 16.20 -7.88 1.91
C LEU A 70 17.52 -8.12 2.65
N PRO A 71 18.13 -7.08 3.23
CA PRO A 71 19.26 -7.26 4.13
C PRO A 71 18.91 -8.20 5.28
N ASP A 72 19.77 -9.16 5.55
CA ASP A 72 19.64 -10.15 6.60
C ASP A 72 20.98 -10.27 7.32
N HIS A 73 21.15 -9.50 8.39
CA HIS A 73 22.38 -9.54 9.16
C HIS A 73 22.42 -10.80 10.03
N PRO A 74 23.54 -11.55 10.07
CA PRO A 74 24.82 -11.31 9.39
C PRO A 74 24.96 -11.97 8.00
N SER A 75 23.94 -12.70 7.55
CA SER A 75 23.87 -13.53 6.33
C SER A 75 23.90 -12.78 4.98
N GLY A 76 24.03 -11.46 4.99
CA GLY A 76 23.99 -10.63 3.79
C GLY A 76 22.55 -10.29 3.40
N TYR A 77 21.94 -11.10 2.53
CA TYR A 77 20.60 -10.84 2.00
C TYR A 77 19.78 -12.12 1.83
N ARG A 78 18.46 -12.02 2.02
CA ARG A 78 17.53 -13.12 1.76
C ARG A 78 16.23 -12.63 1.12
N PRO A 79 15.52 -13.48 0.35
CA PRO A 79 14.20 -13.15 -0.14
C PRO A 79 13.20 -13.00 1.02
N GLY A 80 12.32 -12.01 0.91
CA GLY A 80 11.20 -11.80 1.82
C GLY A 80 9.94 -11.38 1.07
N SER A 81 8.80 -11.83 1.59
CA SER A 81 7.47 -11.53 1.03
C SER A 81 6.55 -11.00 2.13
N GLY A 82 5.78 -9.97 1.82
CA GLY A 82 4.88 -9.33 2.77
C GLY A 82 4.40 -7.95 2.32
N THR A 83 3.16 -7.62 2.69
CA THR A 83 2.64 -6.25 2.59
C THR A 83 3.44 -5.26 3.46
N SER A 84 4.13 -5.75 4.49
CA SER A 84 5.12 -4.97 5.27
C SER A 84 6.29 -4.47 4.43
N PHE A 85 6.62 -5.13 3.32
CA PHE A 85 7.68 -4.68 2.41
C PHE A 85 7.12 -3.89 1.20
N ALA A 86 5.83 -4.08 0.89
CA ALA A 86 5.12 -3.21 -0.07
C ALA A 86 4.92 -1.80 0.49
N SER A 87 4.48 -1.69 1.75
CA SER A 87 4.19 -0.41 2.41
C SER A 87 5.35 0.61 2.39
N PRO A 88 6.63 0.26 2.65
CA PRO A 88 7.73 1.22 2.57
C PRO A 88 8.02 1.74 1.15
N HIS A 89 7.65 1.03 0.08
CA HIS A 89 7.72 1.60 -1.27
C HIS A 89 6.79 2.80 -1.42
N VAL A 90 5.55 2.68 -0.91
CA VAL A 90 4.58 3.78 -0.88
C VAL A 90 5.08 4.93 -0.01
N ALA A 91 5.63 4.64 1.17
CA ALA A 91 6.25 5.68 2.00
C ALA A 91 7.42 6.39 1.28
N GLY A 92 8.23 5.65 0.52
CA GLY A 92 9.31 6.20 -0.30
C GLY A 92 8.82 7.15 -1.38
N VAL A 93 7.78 6.77 -2.14
CA VAL A 93 7.18 7.67 -3.14
C VAL A 93 6.58 8.92 -2.50
N ALA A 94 5.97 8.81 -1.32
CA ALA A 94 5.48 9.98 -0.58
C ALA A 94 6.62 10.93 -0.18
N ALA A 95 7.76 10.37 0.26
CA ALA A 95 8.94 11.14 0.60
C ALA A 95 9.54 11.83 -0.65
N LEU A 96 9.62 11.13 -1.78
CA LEU A 96 10.07 11.71 -3.06
C LEU A 96 9.15 12.85 -3.52
N TYR A 97 7.83 12.68 -3.38
CA TYR A 97 6.86 13.73 -3.68
C TYR A 97 7.12 14.97 -2.81
N LYS A 98 7.28 14.80 -1.49
CA LYS A 98 7.57 15.91 -0.58
C LYS A 98 8.92 16.57 -0.87
N ALA A 99 9.93 15.81 -1.27
CA ALA A 99 11.23 16.35 -1.63
C ALA A 99 11.18 17.25 -2.88
N THR A 100 10.28 16.95 -3.81
CA THR A 100 10.14 17.67 -5.09
C THR A 100 9.11 18.80 -5.04
N HIS A 101 8.05 18.66 -4.25
CA HIS A 101 6.90 19.57 -4.21
C HIS A 101 6.70 20.30 -2.86
N GLY A 102 7.57 20.03 -1.88
CA GLY A 102 7.49 20.58 -0.53
C GLY A 102 6.58 19.79 0.41
N ASP A 103 6.53 20.22 1.67
CA ASP A 103 5.75 19.54 2.71
C ASP A 103 4.25 19.87 2.60
N VAL A 104 3.53 19.08 1.82
CA VAL A 104 2.09 19.18 1.62
C VAL A 104 1.31 18.18 2.49
N GLY A 105 0.01 18.45 2.66
CA GLY A 105 -0.90 17.56 3.38
C GLY A 105 -1.02 16.18 2.74
N TYR A 106 -1.26 15.16 3.58
CA TYR A 106 -1.26 13.75 3.16
C TYR A 106 -2.28 13.43 2.05
N THR A 107 -3.42 14.12 2.02
CA THR A 107 -4.48 13.90 1.01
C THR A 107 -3.99 14.23 -0.39
N VAL A 108 -3.25 15.33 -0.56
CA VAL A 108 -2.65 15.74 -1.84
C VAL A 108 -1.75 14.63 -2.39
N ILE A 109 -0.95 14.02 -1.51
CA ILE A 109 -0.03 12.94 -1.89
C ILE A 109 -0.80 11.67 -2.25
N GLN A 110 -1.79 11.28 -1.45
CA GLN A 110 -2.61 10.10 -1.73
C GLN A 110 -3.37 10.22 -3.05
N ASP A 111 -3.98 11.39 -3.29
CA ASP A 111 -4.71 11.67 -4.54
C ASP A 111 -3.78 11.65 -5.74
N TRP A 112 -2.60 12.27 -5.62
CA TRP A 112 -1.58 12.22 -6.65
C TRP A 112 -1.12 10.78 -6.93
N MET A 113 -0.89 9.96 -5.91
CA MET A 113 -0.50 8.55 -6.10
C MET A 113 -1.59 7.75 -6.81
N ARG A 114 -2.86 7.91 -6.42
CA ARG A 114 -3.99 7.24 -7.06
C ARG A 114 -4.14 7.66 -8.52
N ALA A 115 -3.92 8.94 -8.83
CA ALA A 115 -3.99 9.48 -10.18
C ALA A 115 -2.83 9.04 -11.09
N ASN A 116 -1.65 8.74 -10.53
CA ASN A 116 -0.45 8.37 -11.29
C ASN A 116 -0.09 6.88 -11.18
N ALA A 117 -0.93 6.07 -10.54
CA ALA A 117 -0.77 4.63 -10.48
C ALA A 117 -0.99 3.99 -11.86
N ALA A 118 -0.31 2.87 -12.12
CA ALA A 118 -0.61 2.06 -13.28
C ALA A 118 -1.93 1.30 -13.04
N VAL A 119 -2.96 1.69 -13.80
CA VAL A 119 -4.32 1.16 -13.65
C VAL A 119 -4.46 -0.20 -14.35
N GLY A 120 -5.14 -1.14 -13.70
CA GLY A 120 -5.54 -2.40 -14.31
C GLY A 120 -4.41 -3.41 -14.53
N LYS A 121 -3.25 -3.21 -13.92
CA LYS A 121 -2.08 -4.08 -14.10
C LYS A 121 -2.12 -5.35 -13.26
N ILE A 122 -2.75 -5.30 -12.08
CA ILE A 122 -2.77 -6.41 -11.14
C ILE A 122 -3.69 -7.52 -11.64
N SER A 123 -3.09 -8.66 -12.00
CA SER A 123 -3.77 -9.93 -12.20
C SER A 123 -4.06 -10.62 -10.86
N ASP A 124 -5.11 -11.45 -10.80
CA ASP A 124 -5.68 -11.97 -9.54
C ASP A 124 -6.03 -10.85 -8.53
N ASN A 125 -6.51 -9.70 -9.05
CA ASN A 125 -7.02 -8.63 -8.20
C ASN A 125 -8.31 -9.08 -7.52
N LYS A 126 -8.16 -9.70 -6.35
CA LYS A 126 -9.26 -10.24 -5.56
C LYS A 126 -10.14 -9.12 -5.05
N SER A 127 -11.45 -9.23 -5.24
CA SER A 127 -12.44 -8.28 -4.76
C SER A 127 -13.49 -9.01 -3.93
N PRO A 128 -13.87 -8.53 -2.72
CA PRO A 128 -15.11 -8.94 -2.09
C PRO A 128 -16.29 -8.43 -2.91
N ASP A 129 -17.44 -9.06 -2.67
CA ASP A 129 -18.77 -8.51 -2.93
C ASP A 129 -18.84 -7.01 -2.56
N PRO A 130 -19.36 -6.12 -3.43
CA PRO A 130 -19.62 -4.71 -3.10
C PRO A 130 -20.35 -4.49 -1.77
N ALA A 131 -21.13 -5.46 -1.29
CA ALA A 131 -21.81 -5.43 0.00
C ALA A 131 -20.86 -5.53 1.23
N LEU A 132 -19.58 -5.88 1.05
CA LEU A 132 -18.61 -6.12 2.14
C LEU A 132 -17.37 -5.21 2.05
N ASN A 133 -17.63 -3.90 1.98
CA ASN A 133 -16.64 -2.80 1.95
C ASN A 133 -15.88 -2.65 0.62
N GLY A 134 -16.57 -2.87 -0.50
CA GLY A 134 -16.13 -2.36 -1.81
C GLY A 134 -15.03 -3.16 -2.52
N VAL A 135 -14.74 -2.71 -3.74
CA VAL A 135 -13.83 -3.35 -4.69
C VAL A 135 -12.39 -2.98 -4.37
N THR A 136 -11.47 -3.94 -4.43
CA THR A 136 -10.03 -3.66 -4.32
C THR A 136 -9.58 -2.84 -5.53
N PRO A 137 -9.07 -1.61 -5.35
CA PRO A 137 -8.59 -0.80 -6.46
C PRO A 137 -7.47 -1.51 -7.21
N ASN A 138 -7.58 -1.61 -8.53
CA ASN A 138 -6.52 -2.16 -9.37
C ASN A 138 -5.53 -1.06 -9.76
N LEU A 139 -4.79 -0.58 -8.76
CA LEU A 139 -3.82 0.50 -8.87
C LEU A 139 -2.46 -0.02 -8.42
N LEU A 140 -1.47 -0.03 -9.31
CA LEU A 140 -0.09 -0.37 -8.99
C LEU A 140 0.75 0.90 -8.88
N LEU A 141 1.44 1.07 -7.75
CA LEU A 141 2.30 2.22 -7.46
C LEU A 141 3.32 2.45 -8.57
N THR A 142 3.47 3.72 -8.97
CA THR A 142 4.58 4.21 -9.80
C THR A 142 5.18 5.45 -9.15
N THR A 143 6.35 5.90 -9.63
CA THR A 143 6.90 7.19 -9.24
C THR A 143 6.32 8.37 -10.02
N GLY A 144 5.43 8.15 -10.99
CA GLY A 144 4.74 9.22 -11.73
C GLY A 144 5.65 10.22 -12.44
N GLY A 145 6.93 9.90 -12.65
CA GLY A 145 7.92 10.81 -13.23
C GLY A 145 8.49 11.85 -12.26
N LEU A 146 8.32 11.67 -10.95
CA LEU A 146 9.04 12.44 -9.90
C LEU A 146 10.56 12.32 -10.00
#